data_AF-A0A6M0CYL5-F1
#
_entry.id   AF-A0A6M0CYL5-F1
#
_cell.length_a   1.000
_cell.length_b   1.000
_cell.length_c   1.000
_cell.angle_alpha   90.00
_cell.angle_beta   90.00
_cell.angle_gamma   90.00
#
_symmetry.space_group_name_H-M   'P 1'
#
loop_
_entity.id
_entity.type
_entity.pdbx_description
1 polymer ?
#
loop_
_entity_poly.entity_id
_entity_poly.type
_entity_poly.pdbx_seq_one_letter_code
_entity_poly.pdbx_strand_id
1 'polypeptide(L)'
;MGRRPIPGYYSGITNVDAASLEHKVFGAYVDLEGQLTEKFQAGVAVRSEHYSDFGDTTNGKLSLRYDFTPQIAARGSISSGYRAPSLVQSGLSSFSVQVVEQPPGSGNWVEVQQRTLRADSPEAALLGGRALKPEESTNYSLGLVWRPLANASVTLDAYRIDIDNRITLSDQLPAGVVGPIFAGTPYANIQSAAFYTNIADTRTEGVELAGQYQWDLQQFGRLDLSAGFAKTRTRITELRDAGGIAGEQIVGRATQGLIEHGTPDSKLTLSAHWLYQTGASP
;
A
#
# COMPACT_ATOMS: atom_id res chain seq x y z
N MET A 1 22.79 -30.08 44.22
CA MET A 1 22.50 -28.78 43.58
C MET A 1 22.54 -28.96 42.07
N GLY A 2 21.39 -29.10 41.41
CA GLY A 2 21.33 -29.26 39.96
C GLY A 2 21.48 -27.90 39.28
N ARG A 3 22.49 -27.74 38.42
CA ARG A 3 22.58 -26.58 37.51
C ARG A 3 21.41 -26.68 36.54
N ARG A 4 20.40 -25.84 36.70
CA ARG A 4 19.36 -25.65 35.68
C ARG A 4 19.98 -24.75 34.60
N PRO A 5 20.05 -25.17 33.33
CA PRO A 5 20.49 -24.29 32.26
C PRO A 5 19.56 -23.06 32.25
N ILE A 6 20.15 -21.86 32.19
CA ILE A 6 19.39 -20.62 32.02
C ILE A 6 19.07 -20.57 30.53
N PRO A 7 17.80 -20.69 30.12
CA PRO A 7 17.46 -20.64 28.71
C PRO A 7 17.68 -19.23 28.17
N GLY A 8 18.17 -19.14 26.92
CA GLY A 8 18.68 -17.90 26.35
C GLY A 8 17.65 -17.19 25.48
N TYR A 9 17.59 -15.86 25.55
CA TYR A 9 16.88 -15.03 24.58
C TYR A 9 17.83 -14.65 23.45
N TYR A 10 17.51 -15.00 22.22
CA TYR A 10 18.28 -14.62 21.04
C TYR A 10 17.38 -14.55 19.81
N SER A 11 17.79 -13.73 18.84
CA SER A 11 17.06 -13.48 17.60
C SER A 11 18.03 -13.44 16.43
N GLY A 12 17.59 -13.86 15.26
CA GLY A 12 18.42 -13.80 14.06
C GLY A 12 17.81 -14.48 12.83
N ILE A 13 18.70 -14.78 11.89
CA ILE A 13 18.45 -15.50 10.65
C ILE A 13 19.32 -16.76 10.72
N THR A 14 18.73 -17.94 10.60
CA THR A 14 19.49 -19.19 10.46
C THR A 14 19.71 -19.54 8.99
N ASN A 15 20.48 -20.61 8.73
CA ASN A 15 20.63 -21.15 7.38
C ASN A 15 19.29 -21.61 6.77
N VAL A 16 18.29 -21.98 7.59
CA VAL A 16 16.96 -22.34 7.06
C VAL A 16 16.09 -21.11 6.74
N ASP A 17 16.48 -19.94 7.25
CA ASP A 17 15.83 -18.66 6.96
C ASP A 17 16.45 -17.95 5.74
N ALA A 18 17.65 -18.36 5.33
CA ALA A 18 18.35 -17.73 4.23
C ALA A 18 17.64 -18.00 2.89
N ALA A 19 17.38 -16.94 2.14
CA ALA A 19 16.82 -17.01 0.78
C ALA A 19 17.65 -16.16 -0.18
N SER A 20 17.88 -16.69 -1.39
CA SER A 20 18.41 -15.94 -2.52
C SER A 20 17.32 -15.91 -3.58
N LEU A 21 16.77 -14.71 -3.82
CA LEU A 21 15.67 -14.49 -4.74
C LEU A 21 16.11 -13.48 -5.82
N GLU A 22 15.72 -13.74 -7.05
CA GLU A 22 15.94 -12.87 -8.20
C GLU A 22 14.62 -12.78 -8.97
N HIS A 23 14.31 -11.60 -9.50
CA HIS A 23 13.20 -11.42 -10.44
C HIS A 23 13.64 -10.65 -11.68
N LYS A 24 13.18 -11.11 -12.84
CA LYS A 24 13.41 -10.47 -14.14
C LYS A 24 12.08 -10.02 -14.72
N VAL A 25 12.08 -8.82 -15.28
CA VAL A 25 10.88 -8.18 -15.80
C VAL A 25 11.12 -7.79 -17.26
N PHE A 26 10.20 -8.19 -18.12
CA PHE A 26 10.12 -7.70 -19.49
C PHE A 26 8.78 -7.02 -19.70
N GLY A 27 8.77 -5.87 -20.36
CA GLY A 27 7.56 -5.07 -20.52
C GLY A 27 7.43 -4.46 -21.90
N ALA A 28 6.19 -4.32 -22.35
CA ALA A 28 5.81 -3.58 -23.54
C ALA A 28 4.62 -2.66 -23.22
N TYR A 29 4.56 -1.50 -23.87
CA TYR A 29 3.46 -0.56 -23.70
C TYR A 29 3.14 0.15 -25.00
N VAL A 30 1.88 0.57 -25.11
CA VAL A 30 1.36 1.44 -26.17
C VAL A 30 0.51 2.51 -25.49
N ASP A 31 0.72 3.75 -25.89
CA ASP A 31 -0.04 4.92 -25.43
C ASP A 31 -0.45 5.74 -26.65
N LEU A 32 -1.74 6.05 -26.74
CA LEU A 32 -2.33 6.86 -27.79
C LEU A 32 -3.17 7.95 -27.14
N GLU A 33 -2.79 9.21 -27.31
CA GLU A 33 -3.56 10.36 -26.87
C GLU A 33 -3.73 11.38 -27.98
N GLY A 34 -4.85 12.10 -27.97
CA GLY A 34 -5.09 13.13 -28.98
C GLY A 34 -6.35 13.93 -28.78
N GLN A 35 -6.37 15.09 -29.41
CA GLN A 35 -7.54 15.96 -29.52
C GLN A 35 -8.41 15.46 -30.68
N LEU A 36 -9.51 14.80 -30.36
CA LEU A 36 -10.43 14.22 -31.35
C LEU A 36 -11.34 15.28 -31.98
N THR A 37 -11.62 16.35 -31.25
CA THR A 37 -12.26 17.59 -31.74
C THR A 37 -11.69 18.78 -30.97
N GLU A 38 -11.95 20.02 -31.40
CA GLU A 38 -11.52 21.24 -30.69
C GLU A 38 -11.89 21.24 -29.18
N LYS A 39 -12.95 20.53 -28.79
CA LYS A 39 -13.44 20.47 -27.40
C LYS A 39 -13.20 19.14 -26.70
N PHE A 40 -12.75 18.11 -27.40
CA PHE A 40 -12.71 16.75 -26.86
C PHE A 40 -11.35 16.11 -27.06
N GLN A 41 -10.74 15.68 -25.95
CA GLN A 41 -9.50 14.93 -25.92
C GLN A 41 -9.76 13.55 -25.31
N ALA A 42 -9.13 12.53 -25.88
CA ALA A 42 -9.15 11.18 -25.36
C ALA A 42 -7.75 10.60 -25.37
N GLY A 43 -7.52 9.65 -24.46
CA GLY A 43 -6.28 8.88 -24.39
C GLY A 43 -6.58 7.45 -23.97
N VAL A 44 -5.87 6.51 -24.57
CA VAL A 44 -5.90 5.09 -24.23
C VAL A 44 -4.47 4.57 -24.13
N ALA A 45 -4.17 3.87 -23.05
CA ALA A 45 -2.88 3.22 -22.87
C ALA A 45 -3.05 1.79 -22.40
N VAL A 46 -2.14 0.92 -22.83
CA VAL A 46 -2.04 -0.47 -22.39
C VAL A 46 -0.57 -0.78 -22.14
N ARG A 47 -0.29 -1.43 -21.02
CA ARG A 47 1.05 -1.92 -20.64
C ARG A 47 0.92 -3.38 -20.23
N SER A 48 1.79 -4.22 -20.75
CA SER A 48 1.90 -5.63 -20.37
C SER A 48 3.30 -5.91 -19.88
N GLU A 49 3.43 -6.61 -18.77
CA GLU A 49 4.71 -6.98 -18.17
C GLU A 49 4.71 -8.47 -17.80
N HIS A 50 5.84 -9.13 -18.05
CA HIS A 50 6.10 -10.52 -17.70
C HIS A 50 7.17 -10.55 -16.62
N TYR A 51 6.83 -11.15 -15.48
CA TYR A 51 7.74 -11.38 -14.37
C TYR A 51 8.11 -12.85 -14.27
N SER A 52 9.39 -13.12 -14.01
CA SER A 52 9.90 -14.48 -13.86
C SER A 52 9.40 -15.23 -12.61
N ASP A 53 8.87 -14.52 -11.61
CA ASP A 53 8.48 -15.07 -10.31
C ASP A 53 6.95 -15.22 -10.14
N PHE A 54 6.16 -14.20 -10.49
CA PHE A 54 4.69 -14.25 -10.31
C PHE A 54 3.88 -14.22 -11.61
N GLY A 55 4.52 -14.09 -12.78
CA GLY A 55 3.86 -14.19 -14.08
C GLY A 55 3.51 -12.86 -14.73
N ASP A 56 2.46 -12.87 -15.55
CA ASP A 56 2.08 -11.74 -16.40
C ASP A 56 1.08 -10.79 -15.73
N THR A 57 1.19 -9.51 -16.07
CA THR A 57 0.23 -8.47 -15.71
C THR A 57 -0.07 -7.60 -16.94
N THR A 58 -1.31 -7.15 -17.05
CA THR A 58 -1.73 -6.21 -18.10
C THR A 58 -2.58 -5.11 -17.48
N ASN A 59 -2.16 -3.88 -17.71
CA ASN A 59 -2.79 -2.70 -17.16
C ASN A 59 -3.23 -1.76 -18.28
N GLY A 60 -4.35 -1.09 -18.05
CA GLY A 60 -4.96 -0.22 -19.03
C GLY A 60 -5.32 1.13 -18.43
N LYS A 61 -5.41 2.14 -19.28
CA LYS A 61 -5.93 3.46 -18.93
C LYS A 61 -6.80 3.98 -20.04
N LEU A 62 -7.93 4.56 -19.67
CA LEU A 62 -8.77 5.40 -20.51
C LEU A 62 -8.92 6.75 -19.84
N SER A 63 -8.59 7.82 -20.55
CA SER A 63 -8.75 9.20 -20.07
C SER A 63 -9.52 10.02 -21.07
N LEU A 64 -10.46 10.82 -20.58
CA LEU A 64 -11.31 11.70 -21.36
C LEU A 64 -11.23 13.11 -20.78
N ARG A 65 -11.28 14.10 -21.66
CA ARG A 65 -11.42 15.51 -21.29
C ARG A 65 -12.36 16.20 -22.27
N TYR A 66 -13.27 17.01 -21.73
CA TYR A 66 -14.17 17.83 -22.51
C TYR A 66 -14.11 19.29 -22.05
N ASP A 67 -13.79 20.19 -22.97
CA ASP A 67 -13.77 21.63 -22.77
C ASP A 67 -15.13 22.22 -23.15
N PHE A 68 -15.96 22.54 -22.15
CA PHE A 68 -17.26 23.19 -22.37
C PHE A 68 -17.08 24.60 -22.92
N THR A 69 -16.11 25.32 -22.35
CA THR A 69 -15.67 26.66 -22.75
C THR A 69 -14.15 26.75 -22.57
N PRO A 70 -13.48 27.82 -23.06
CA PRO A 70 -12.06 28.05 -22.75
C PRO A 70 -11.75 28.11 -21.24
N GLN A 71 -12.75 28.42 -20.42
CA GLN A 71 -12.64 28.56 -18.97
C GLN A 71 -13.09 27.33 -18.19
N ILE A 72 -13.93 26.45 -18.76
CA ILE A 72 -14.56 25.35 -18.02
C ILE A 72 -14.34 24.04 -18.76
N ALA A 73 -13.77 23.07 -18.06
CA ALA A 73 -13.53 21.72 -18.59
C ALA A 73 -13.83 20.65 -17.55
N ALA A 74 -14.28 19.48 -18.01
CA ALA A 74 -14.32 18.27 -17.20
C ALA A 74 -13.27 17.27 -17.70
N ARG A 75 -12.72 16.49 -16.77
CA ARG A 75 -11.81 15.37 -17.03
C ARG A 75 -12.31 14.14 -16.29
N GLY A 76 -12.10 12.97 -16.88
CA GLY A 76 -12.37 11.70 -16.21
C GLY A 76 -11.37 10.65 -16.66
N SER A 77 -11.05 9.72 -15.78
CA SER A 77 -10.23 8.57 -16.16
C SER A 77 -10.58 7.32 -15.36
N ILE A 78 -10.36 6.19 -16.01
CA ILE A 78 -10.30 4.88 -15.38
C ILE A 78 -8.95 4.26 -15.73
N SER A 79 -8.26 3.72 -14.75
CA SER A 79 -6.97 3.05 -14.96
C SER A 79 -6.80 1.90 -14.00
N SER A 80 -6.08 0.88 -14.44
CA SER A 80 -5.58 -0.17 -13.56
C SER A 80 -4.07 -0.05 -13.37
N GLY A 81 -3.58 -0.59 -12.27
CA GLY A 81 -2.17 -0.68 -11.93
C GLY A 81 -1.92 -1.91 -11.08
N TYR A 82 -0.67 -2.20 -10.76
CA TYR A 82 -0.31 -3.28 -9.86
C TYR A 82 0.96 -2.95 -9.09
N ARG A 83 1.18 -3.68 -8.00
CA ARG A 83 2.45 -3.69 -7.27
C ARG A 83 2.86 -5.15 -7.05
N ALA A 84 3.97 -5.52 -7.70
CA ALA A 84 4.65 -6.78 -7.47
C ALA A 84 5.03 -6.96 -5.99
N PRO A 85 4.97 -8.19 -5.45
CA PRO A 85 5.59 -8.50 -4.16
C PRO A 85 7.08 -8.15 -4.21
N SER A 86 7.61 -7.50 -3.18
CA SER A 86 9.05 -7.28 -3.10
C SER A 86 9.78 -8.59 -2.79
N LEU A 87 11.05 -8.69 -3.17
CA LEU A 87 11.90 -9.84 -2.81
C LEU A 87 11.97 -10.04 -1.29
N VAL A 88 11.95 -8.94 -0.52
CA VAL A 88 11.89 -9.01 0.95
C VAL A 88 10.56 -9.58 1.41
N GLN A 89 9.42 -9.12 0.87
CA GLN A 89 8.11 -9.65 1.25
C GLN A 89 7.99 -11.16 0.95
N SER A 90 8.57 -11.60 -0.17
CA SER A 90 8.54 -12.99 -0.59
C SER A 90 9.54 -13.87 0.16
N GLY A 91 10.69 -13.32 0.55
CA GLY A 91 11.81 -14.07 1.13
C GLY A 91 12.03 -13.89 2.63
N LEU A 92 11.30 -12.98 3.29
CA LEU A 92 11.52 -12.70 4.71
C LEU A 92 11.21 -13.95 5.55
N SER A 93 12.24 -14.44 6.22
CA SER A 93 12.14 -15.43 7.27
C SER A 93 13.06 -15.03 8.42
N SER A 94 12.60 -15.15 9.64
CA SER A 94 13.40 -14.89 10.83
C SER A 94 12.84 -15.64 12.03
N PHE A 95 13.68 -15.76 13.06
CA PHE A 95 13.28 -16.41 14.30
C PHE A 95 13.81 -15.64 15.51
N SER A 96 13.09 -15.81 16.61
CA SER A 96 13.47 -15.38 17.95
C SER A 96 13.11 -16.49 18.94
N VAL A 97 13.97 -16.74 19.91
CA VAL A 97 13.70 -17.66 21.00
C VAL A 97 13.29 -16.87 22.24
N GLN A 98 12.16 -17.28 22.82
CA GLN A 98 11.67 -16.78 24.08
C GLN A 98 11.61 -17.90 25.10
N VAL A 99 11.65 -17.53 26.38
CA VAL A 99 11.54 -18.47 27.49
C VAL A 99 10.18 -18.26 28.14
N VAL A 100 9.35 -19.29 28.12
CA VAL A 100 7.99 -19.25 28.69
C VAL A 100 7.80 -20.38 29.69
N GLU A 101 6.86 -20.20 30.60
CA GLU A 101 6.50 -21.21 31.59
C GLU A 101 5.39 -22.11 31.04
N GLN A 102 5.58 -23.43 31.07
CA GLN A 102 4.63 -24.38 30.46
C GLN A 102 4.30 -25.57 31.40
N PRO A 103 3.04 -25.68 31.89
CA PRO A 103 1.94 -24.70 31.75
C PRO A 103 2.18 -23.41 32.57
N PRO A 104 1.46 -22.31 32.29
CA PRO A 104 1.60 -21.07 33.06
C PRO A 104 1.40 -21.31 34.57
N GLY A 105 2.33 -20.81 35.39
CA GLY A 105 2.36 -21.02 36.85
C GLY A 105 3.03 -22.31 37.33
N SER A 106 3.64 -23.12 36.45
CA SER A 106 4.21 -24.44 36.81
C SER A 106 5.64 -24.44 37.37
N GLY A 107 6.36 -23.34 37.27
CA GLY A 107 7.80 -23.23 37.50
C GLY A 107 8.67 -23.89 36.43
N ASN A 108 8.09 -24.38 35.35
CA ASN A 108 8.78 -25.10 34.28
C ASN A 108 9.03 -24.19 33.07
N TRP A 109 10.25 -23.66 32.99
CA TRP A 109 10.68 -22.76 31.92
C TRP A 109 11.23 -23.52 30.72
N VAL A 110 10.65 -23.27 29.55
CA VAL A 110 11.03 -23.91 28.29
C VAL A 110 11.26 -22.84 27.21
N GLU A 111 12.17 -23.14 26.29
CA GLU A 111 12.42 -22.31 25.12
C GLU A 111 11.34 -22.58 24.06
N VAL A 112 10.79 -21.51 23.51
CA VAL A 112 9.80 -21.53 22.43
C VAL A 112 10.20 -20.56 21.34
N GLN A 113 9.82 -20.87 20.10
CA GLN A 113 10.14 -20.02 18.96
C GLN A 113 8.99 -19.07 18.63
N GLN A 114 9.36 -17.81 18.39
CA GLN A 114 8.58 -16.83 17.67
C GLN A 114 9.21 -16.63 16.30
N ARG A 115 8.44 -16.76 15.22
CA ARG A 115 8.98 -16.63 13.86
C ARG A 115 8.19 -15.66 12.99
N THR A 116 8.92 -15.03 12.07
CA THR A 116 8.34 -14.56 10.81
C THR A 116 8.65 -15.62 9.77
N LEU A 117 7.60 -16.23 9.22
CA LEU A 117 7.71 -17.31 8.25
C LEU A 117 7.73 -16.72 6.85
N ARG A 118 8.50 -17.36 5.96
CA ARG A 118 8.41 -17.08 4.53
C ARG A 118 7.01 -17.43 4.04
N ALA A 119 6.40 -16.56 3.23
CA ALA A 119 4.98 -16.65 2.87
C ALA A 119 4.57 -18.00 2.24
N ASP A 120 5.48 -18.62 1.47
CA ASP A 120 5.27 -19.88 0.75
C ASP A 120 5.91 -21.11 1.44
N SER A 121 6.40 -20.98 2.68
CA SER A 121 7.02 -22.11 3.37
C SER A 121 6.00 -23.16 3.81
N PRO A 122 6.41 -24.43 4.00
CA PRO A 122 5.47 -25.49 4.42
C PRO A 122 4.80 -25.18 5.76
N GLU A 123 5.51 -24.56 6.70
CA GLU A 123 4.92 -24.12 7.97
C GLU A 123 3.95 -22.94 7.82
N ALA A 124 4.23 -21.97 6.92
CA ALA A 124 3.27 -20.92 6.63
C ALA A 124 2.01 -21.49 5.95
N ALA A 125 2.16 -22.49 5.07
CA ALA A 125 1.05 -23.15 4.39
C ALA A 125 0.05 -23.80 5.34
N LEU A 126 0.50 -24.34 6.49
CA LEU A 126 -0.39 -24.86 7.54
C LEU A 126 -1.25 -23.75 8.17
N LEU A 127 -0.75 -22.51 8.20
CA LEU A 127 -1.48 -21.32 8.65
C LEU A 127 -2.25 -20.63 7.50
N GLY A 128 -2.27 -21.24 6.31
CA GLY A 128 -2.92 -20.68 5.13
C GLY A 128 -2.05 -19.76 4.26
N GLY A 129 -0.76 -19.63 4.59
CA GLY A 129 0.24 -18.95 3.76
C GLY A 129 0.34 -19.57 2.35
N ARG A 130 0.62 -18.71 1.38
CA ARG A 130 0.78 -19.06 -0.04
C ARG A 130 1.82 -18.15 -0.67
N ALA A 131 2.29 -18.52 -1.87
CA ALA A 131 3.05 -17.60 -2.70
C ALA A 131 2.28 -16.29 -2.89
N LEU A 132 2.98 -15.16 -2.71
CA LEU A 132 2.39 -13.84 -2.80
C LEU A 132 1.97 -13.53 -4.23
N LYS A 133 0.78 -12.97 -4.37
CA LYS A 133 0.27 -12.40 -5.62
C LYS A 133 0.56 -10.90 -5.66
N PRO A 134 0.62 -10.29 -6.85
CA PRO A 134 0.60 -8.83 -6.99
C PRO A 134 -0.61 -8.20 -6.29
N GLU A 135 -0.41 -7.01 -5.73
CA GLU A 135 -1.52 -6.13 -5.39
C GLU A 135 -2.03 -5.50 -6.69
N GLU A 136 -3.33 -5.55 -6.94
CA GLU A 136 -3.92 -4.93 -8.12
C GLU A 136 -4.67 -3.67 -7.70
N SER A 137 -4.64 -2.64 -8.52
CA SER A 137 -5.37 -1.40 -8.23
C SER A 137 -6.23 -0.98 -9.42
N THR A 138 -7.41 -0.46 -9.11
CA THR A 138 -8.28 0.21 -10.08
C THR A 138 -8.60 1.62 -9.57
N ASN A 139 -8.28 2.63 -10.37
CA ASN A 139 -8.48 4.03 -10.06
C ASN A 139 -9.52 4.63 -10.99
N TYR A 140 -10.55 5.25 -10.41
CA TYR A 140 -11.57 6.06 -11.06
C TYR A 140 -11.39 7.50 -10.60
N SER A 141 -11.37 8.44 -11.56
CA SER A 141 -11.31 9.86 -11.25
C SER A 141 -12.26 10.68 -12.12
N LEU A 142 -12.80 11.74 -11.53
CA LEU A 142 -13.62 12.74 -12.18
C LEU A 142 -13.23 14.11 -11.66
N GLY A 143 -12.98 15.06 -12.54
CA GLY A 143 -12.50 16.39 -12.20
C GLY A 143 -13.15 17.49 -13.00
N LEU A 144 -13.36 18.63 -12.36
CA LEU A 144 -13.79 19.90 -12.97
C LEU A 144 -12.65 20.90 -12.87
N VAL A 145 -12.35 21.57 -13.98
CA VAL A 145 -11.37 22.65 -14.06
C VAL A 145 -12.11 23.93 -14.42
N TRP A 146 -11.88 24.97 -13.63
CA TRP A 146 -12.42 26.30 -13.86
C TRP A 146 -11.29 27.34 -13.86
N ARG A 147 -11.21 28.12 -14.93
CA ARG A 147 -10.25 29.22 -15.10
C ARG A 147 -11.03 30.53 -15.24
N PRO A 148 -11.48 31.14 -14.14
CA PRO A 148 -12.30 32.35 -14.19
C PRO A 148 -11.57 33.54 -14.82
N LEU A 149 -10.24 33.57 -14.70
CA LEU A 149 -9.35 34.58 -15.24
C LEU A 149 -8.12 33.89 -15.86
N ALA A 150 -7.36 34.59 -16.69
CA ALA A 150 -6.13 34.07 -17.28
C ALA A 150 -5.05 33.73 -16.21
N ASN A 151 -5.13 34.39 -15.05
CA ASN A 151 -4.22 34.27 -13.91
C ASN A 151 -4.85 33.55 -12.71
N ALA A 152 -5.98 32.86 -12.90
CA ALA A 152 -6.69 32.16 -11.84
C ALA A 152 -7.15 30.77 -12.29
N SER A 153 -6.99 29.77 -11.45
CA SER A 153 -7.56 28.44 -11.69
C SER A 153 -8.06 27.78 -10.41
N VAL A 154 -9.12 27.01 -10.55
CA VAL A 154 -9.71 26.19 -9.50
C VAL A 154 -9.98 24.81 -10.08
N THR A 155 -9.61 23.76 -9.35
CA THR A 155 -9.95 22.38 -9.70
C THR A 155 -10.69 21.71 -8.56
N LEU A 156 -11.71 20.94 -8.91
CA LEU A 156 -12.42 20.04 -8.00
C LEU A 156 -12.30 18.64 -8.56
N ASP A 157 -11.63 17.75 -7.85
CA ASP A 157 -11.42 16.37 -8.26
C ASP A 157 -12.02 15.42 -7.23
N ALA A 158 -12.65 14.35 -7.70
CA ALA A 158 -13.14 13.25 -6.90
C ALA A 158 -12.52 11.95 -7.44
N TYR A 159 -12.14 11.05 -6.53
CA TYR A 159 -11.52 9.79 -6.91
C TYR A 159 -11.96 8.63 -6.02
N ARG A 160 -11.85 7.44 -6.59
CA ARG A 160 -11.95 6.15 -5.90
C ARG A 160 -10.84 5.25 -6.38
N ILE A 161 -10.08 4.70 -5.44
CA ILE A 161 -9.02 3.74 -5.68
C ILE A 161 -9.40 2.47 -4.93
N ASP A 162 -9.61 1.39 -5.66
CA ASP A 162 -9.72 0.04 -5.10
C ASP A 162 -8.37 -0.65 -5.21
N ILE A 163 -7.93 -1.32 -4.15
CA ILE A 163 -6.71 -2.14 -4.13
C ILE A 163 -7.11 -3.53 -3.66
N ASP A 164 -6.89 -4.52 -4.53
CA ASP A 164 -7.17 -5.92 -4.28
C ASP A 164 -5.88 -6.67 -3.94
N ASN A 165 -6.01 -7.74 -3.16
CA ASN A 165 -4.89 -8.61 -2.75
C ASN A 165 -3.77 -7.86 -2.02
N ARG A 166 -4.10 -6.91 -1.13
CA ARG A 166 -3.07 -6.15 -0.37
C ARG A 166 -2.16 -7.10 0.41
N ILE A 167 -0.85 -6.97 0.19
CA ILE A 167 0.19 -7.72 0.87
C ILE A 167 0.46 -7.06 2.21
N THR A 168 0.11 -7.76 3.27
CA THR A 168 0.30 -7.30 4.65
C THR A 168 1.10 -8.35 5.41
N LEU A 169 2.02 -7.88 6.28
CA LEU A 169 2.59 -8.76 7.30
C LEU A 169 1.50 -8.99 8.35
N SER A 170 1.12 -10.24 8.58
CA SER A 170 0.15 -10.55 9.63
C SER A 170 0.61 -10.00 10.98
N ASP A 171 -0.34 -9.75 11.87
CA ASP A 171 -0.04 -9.64 13.27
C ASP A 171 0.61 -10.95 13.75
N GLN A 172 1.29 -10.84 14.88
CA GLN A 172 1.92 -11.99 15.47
C GLN A 172 0.83 -12.94 16.03
N LEU A 173 0.62 -14.06 15.34
CA LEU A 173 -0.36 -15.07 15.75
C LEU A 173 0.10 -15.70 17.09
N PRO A 174 -0.77 -15.76 18.10
CA PRO A 174 -0.41 -16.26 19.42
C PRO A 174 -0.41 -17.79 19.48
N ALA A 175 0.20 -18.34 20.54
CA ALA A 175 0.30 -19.77 20.82
C ALA A 175 -1.05 -20.50 20.78
N GLY A 176 -2.12 -19.84 21.23
CA GLY A 176 -3.47 -20.42 21.21
C GLY A 176 -4.02 -20.65 19.79
N VAL A 177 -3.49 -19.96 18.78
CA VAL A 177 -3.86 -20.14 17.36
C VAL A 177 -2.89 -21.10 16.68
N VAL A 178 -1.57 -20.86 16.81
CA VAL A 178 -0.56 -21.63 16.06
C VAL A 178 -0.29 -23.01 16.67
N GLY A 179 -0.36 -23.14 17.99
CA GLY A 179 -0.01 -24.37 18.72
C GLY A 179 -0.84 -25.58 18.28
N PRO A 180 -2.19 -25.50 18.23
CA PRO A 180 -3.02 -26.58 17.72
C PRO A 180 -2.74 -26.96 16.27
N ILE A 181 -2.40 -25.99 15.41
CA ILE A 181 -2.12 -26.21 13.98
C ILE A 181 -0.78 -26.93 13.79
N PHE A 182 0.25 -26.56 14.57
CA PHE A 182 1.57 -27.18 14.50
C PHE A 182 1.73 -28.45 15.34
N ALA A 183 0.73 -28.81 16.15
CA ALA A 183 0.76 -30.02 16.97
C ALA A 183 0.98 -31.27 16.11
N GLY A 184 1.97 -32.10 16.48
CA GLY A 184 2.32 -33.32 15.73
C GLY A 184 3.12 -33.09 14.44
N THR A 185 3.49 -31.84 14.13
CA THR A 185 4.38 -31.50 13.01
C THR A 185 5.80 -31.20 13.52
N PRO A 186 6.82 -31.13 12.65
CA PRO A 186 8.16 -30.66 13.01
C PRO A 186 8.21 -29.22 13.56
N TYR A 187 7.11 -28.46 13.45
CA TYR A 187 7.01 -27.04 13.81
C TYR A 187 6.39 -26.79 15.18
N ALA A 188 6.15 -27.84 15.98
CA ALA A 188 5.44 -27.75 17.26
C ALA A 188 6.12 -26.82 18.31
N ASN A 189 7.41 -26.52 18.14
CA ASN A 189 8.14 -25.58 18.98
C ASN A 189 7.90 -24.10 18.61
N ILE A 190 7.24 -23.82 17.49
CA ILE A 190 6.80 -22.47 17.09
C ILE A 190 5.51 -22.16 17.85
N GLN A 191 5.61 -21.31 18.86
CA GLN A 191 4.48 -20.89 19.68
C GLN A 191 3.95 -19.52 19.26
N SER A 192 4.57 -18.90 18.24
CA SER A 192 4.07 -17.68 17.67
C SER A 192 4.61 -17.47 16.26
N ALA A 193 3.74 -17.09 15.32
CA ALA A 193 4.12 -16.92 13.92
C ALA A 193 3.50 -15.68 13.27
N ALA A 194 4.24 -15.03 12.39
CA ALA A 194 3.72 -14.04 11.45
C ALA A 194 4.19 -14.39 10.04
N PHE A 195 3.47 -13.95 9.01
CA PHE A 195 3.88 -14.15 7.62
C PHE A 195 3.24 -13.10 6.72
N TYR A 196 3.89 -12.80 5.58
CA TYR A 196 3.27 -11.97 4.55
C TYR A 196 2.16 -12.73 3.84
N THR A 197 1.03 -12.06 3.59
CA THR A 197 -0.11 -12.67 2.91
C THR A 197 -0.96 -11.62 2.18
N ASN A 198 -1.61 -12.02 1.08
CA ASN A 198 -2.62 -11.24 0.36
C ASN A 198 -3.98 -11.40 1.03
N ILE A 199 -4.24 -10.61 2.07
CA ILE A 199 -5.34 -10.90 3.01
C ILE A 199 -6.46 -9.85 2.99
N ALA A 200 -6.17 -8.63 2.55
CA ALA A 200 -7.12 -7.52 2.62
C ALA A 200 -7.34 -6.88 1.24
N ASP A 201 -8.57 -6.42 1.01
CA ASP A 201 -8.87 -5.46 -0.04
C ASP A 201 -9.23 -4.12 0.60
N THR A 202 -8.84 -3.04 -0.06
CA THR A 202 -9.06 -1.69 0.46
C THR A 202 -9.68 -0.78 -0.59
N ARG A 203 -10.50 0.15 -0.12
CA ARG A 203 -11.03 1.24 -0.94
C ARG A 203 -10.66 2.58 -0.32
N THR A 204 -10.07 3.44 -1.13
CA THR A 204 -9.78 4.83 -0.80
C THR A 204 -10.64 5.75 -1.66
N GLU A 205 -11.46 6.60 -1.03
CA GLU A 205 -12.33 7.56 -1.69
C GLU A 205 -11.95 8.97 -1.22
N GLY A 206 -11.94 9.94 -2.12
CA GLY A 206 -11.55 11.30 -1.76
C GLY A 206 -12.05 12.39 -2.69
N VAL A 207 -12.02 13.61 -2.17
CA VAL A 207 -12.32 14.85 -2.88
C VAL A 207 -11.22 15.86 -2.60
N GLU A 208 -10.77 16.55 -3.65
CA GLU A 208 -9.72 17.55 -3.61
C GLU A 208 -10.19 18.84 -4.28
N LEU A 209 -9.99 19.96 -3.58
CA LEU A 209 -10.19 21.30 -4.09
C LEU A 209 -8.84 22.00 -4.11
N ALA A 210 -8.39 22.45 -5.27
CA ALA A 210 -7.19 23.26 -5.40
C ALA A 210 -7.51 24.59 -6.07
N GLY A 211 -6.90 25.67 -5.60
CA GLY A 211 -7.04 27.00 -6.15
C GLY A 211 -5.67 27.66 -6.29
N GLN A 212 -5.47 28.35 -7.39
CA GLN A 212 -4.28 29.13 -7.68
C GLN A 212 -4.68 30.50 -8.20
N TYR A 213 -3.99 31.54 -7.72
CA TYR A 213 -4.16 32.91 -8.18
C TYR A 213 -2.83 33.63 -8.25
N GLN A 214 -2.52 34.19 -9.41
CA GLN A 214 -1.34 34.98 -9.64
C GLN A 214 -1.71 36.47 -9.61
N TRP A 215 -1.35 37.16 -8.53
CA TRP A 215 -1.62 38.58 -8.36
C TRP A 215 -0.42 39.41 -8.85
N ASP A 216 -0.64 40.20 -9.90
CA ASP A 216 0.29 41.24 -10.32
C ASP A 216 0.16 42.47 -9.40
N LEU A 217 1.20 42.73 -8.59
CA LEU A 217 1.29 43.88 -7.70
C LEU A 217 2.04 45.06 -8.37
N GLN A 218 2.18 45.02 -9.70
CA GLN A 218 2.83 46.04 -10.51
C GLN A 218 4.28 46.25 -10.05
N GLN A 219 4.63 47.48 -9.65
CA GLN A 219 5.94 47.85 -9.14
C GLN A 219 6.38 47.06 -7.91
N PHE A 220 5.45 46.41 -7.20
CA PHE A 220 5.76 45.57 -6.04
C PHE A 220 5.96 44.10 -6.41
N GLY A 221 6.07 43.77 -7.70
CA GLY A 221 6.33 42.42 -8.17
C GLY A 221 5.07 41.56 -8.28
N ARG A 222 5.22 40.26 -8.09
CA ARG A 222 4.15 39.26 -8.29
C ARG A 222 3.95 38.42 -7.05
N LEU A 223 2.70 38.16 -6.68
CA LEU A 223 2.34 37.27 -5.59
C LEU A 223 1.56 36.06 -6.12
N ASP A 224 2.19 34.89 -6.04
CA ASP A 224 1.60 33.61 -6.42
C ASP A 224 0.95 32.99 -5.16
N LEU A 225 -0.38 32.87 -5.17
CA LEU A 225 -1.17 32.30 -4.08
C LEU A 225 -1.68 30.92 -4.47
N SER A 226 -1.59 29.97 -3.56
CA SER A 226 -2.21 28.66 -3.71
C SER A 226 -2.91 28.20 -2.44
N ALA A 227 -4.08 27.60 -2.60
CA ALA A 227 -4.81 26.94 -1.54
C ALA A 227 -5.21 25.53 -1.99
N GLY A 228 -5.13 24.56 -1.09
CA GLY A 228 -5.51 23.18 -1.35
C GLY A 228 -6.24 22.60 -0.15
N PHE A 229 -7.35 21.92 -0.40
CA PHE A 229 -8.07 21.13 0.59
C PHE A 229 -8.28 19.72 0.04
N ALA A 230 -7.92 18.71 0.81
CA ALA A 230 -8.17 17.32 0.50
C ALA A 230 -8.94 16.67 1.64
N LYS A 231 -9.93 15.84 1.30
CA LYS A 231 -10.59 14.94 2.23
C LYS A 231 -10.58 13.53 1.64
N THR A 232 -10.01 12.59 2.38
CA THR A 232 -9.76 11.22 1.92
C THR A 232 -10.16 10.25 3.01
N ARG A 233 -10.72 9.10 2.62
CA ARG A 233 -11.05 8.02 3.54
C ARG A 233 -10.65 6.68 2.94
N THR A 234 -9.90 5.90 3.70
CA THR A 234 -9.55 4.52 3.37
C THR A 234 -10.31 3.56 4.27
N ARG A 235 -10.80 2.46 3.71
CA ARG A 235 -11.46 1.37 4.45
C ARG A 235 -11.03 0.02 3.90
N ILE A 236 -11.02 -0.99 4.75
CA ILE A 236 -10.93 -2.39 4.36
C ILE A 236 -12.32 -2.81 3.87
N THR A 237 -12.40 -3.31 2.63
CA THR A 237 -13.66 -3.77 2.02
C THR A 237 -13.85 -5.26 2.15
N GLU A 238 -12.76 -6.01 2.20
CA GLU A 238 -12.76 -7.46 2.40
C GLU A 238 -11.54 -7.84 3.22
N LEU A 239 -11.72 -8.77 4.16
CA LEU A 239 -10.64 -9.39 4.90
C LEU A 239 -10.86 -10.91 4.86
N ARG A 240 -9.89 -11.63 4.31
CA ARG A 240 -10.02 -13.06 3.98
C ARG A 240 -9.52 -13.93 5.12
N ASP A 241 -10.12 -15.10 5.25
CA ASP A 241 -9.62 -16.16 6.14
C ASP A 241 -8.49 -16.93 5.47
N ALA A 242 -7.54 -17.45 6.26
CA ALA A 242 -6.45 -18.30 5.77
C ALA A 242 -6.21 -19.49 6.71
N GLY A 243 -6.14 -20.71 6.17
CA GLY A 243 -5.80 -21.90 6.95
C GLY A 243 -6.77 -22.21 8.10
N GLY A 244 -8.03 -21.76 8.00
CA GLY A 244 -9.02 -21.86 9.09
C GLY A 244 -8.87 -20.79 10.19
N ILE A 245 -7.96 -19.85 10.02
CA ILE A 245 -7.78 -18.67 10.88
C ILE A 245 -8.59 -17.53 10.28
N ALA A 246 -9.42 -16.88 11.11
CA ALA A 246 -10.22 -15.75 10.65
C ALA A 246 -9.32 -14.58 10.24
N GLY A 247 -9.67 -13.86 9.18
CA GLY A 247 -8.88 -12.73 8.68
C GLY A 247 -8.60 -11.67 9.76
N GLU A 248 -9.56 -11.42 10.65
CA GLU A 248 -9.43 -10.48 11.78
C GLU A 248 -8.44 -10.94 12.85
N GLN A 249 -8.11 -12.23 12.90
CA GLN A 249 -7.05 -12.76 13.76
C GLN A 249 -5.67 -12.64 13.10
N ILE A 250 -5.62 -12.65 11.76
CA ILE A 250 -4.39 -12.47 10.97
C ILE A 250 -4.01 -11.00 10.90
N VAL A 251 -4.99 -10.12 10.68
CA VAL A 251 -4.82 -8.67 10.69
C VAL A 251 -5.73 -8.13 11.78
N GLY A 252 -5.17 -7.95 12.98
CA GLY A 252 -5.91 -7.46 14.13
C GLY A 252 -6.28 -5.99 14.02
N ARG A 253 -7.13 -5.53 14.95
CA ARG A 253 -7.70 -4.18 14.94
C ARG A 253 -6.67 -3.05 14.89
N ALA A 254 -5.49 -3.24 15.50
CA ALA A 254 -4.43 -2.24 15.45
C ALA A 254 -3.91 -2.05 14.02
N THR A 255 -3.61 -3.15 13.33
CA THR A 255 -3.14 -3.13 11.95
C THR A 255 -4.23 -2.68 10.98
N GLN A 256 -5.49 -3.09 11.19
CA GLN A 256 -6.63 -2.53 10.46
C GLN A 256 -6.72 -1.01 10.64
N GLY A 257 -6.59 -0.51 11.88
CA GLY A 257 -6.58 0.91 12.17
C GLY A 257 -5.42 1.67 11.49
N LEU A 258 -4.24 1.06 11.37
CA LEU A 258 -3.13 1.64 10.61
C LEU A 258 -3.41 1.69 9.11
N ILE A 259 -4.12 0.69 8.56
CA ILE A 259 -4.51 0.67 7.15
C ILE A 259 -5.57 1.74 6.85
N GLU A 260 -6.59 1.87 7.70
CA GLU A 260 -7.72 2.78 7.48
C GLU A 260 -7.44 4.22 7.90
N HIS A 261 -6.65 4.41 8.96
CA HIS A 261 -6.44 5.70 9.64
C HIS A 261 -4.97 6.07 9.85
N GLY A 262 -4.03 5.38 9.20
CA GLY A 262 -2.61 5.71 9.27
C GLY A 262 -2.25 7.10 8.73
N THR A 263 -3.16 7.73 8.01
CA THR A 263 -3.02 9.09 7.46
C THR A 263 -4.21 9.96 7.85
N PRO A 264 -4.03 11.28 8.03
CA PRO A 264 -5.15 12.18 8.33
C PRO A 264 -6.22 12.19 7.24
N ASP A 265 -7.49 12.14 7.65
CA ASP A 265 -8.64 12.18 6.74
C ASP A 265 -8.79 13.51 6.00
N SER A 266 -8.15 14.58 6.47
CA SER A 266 -8.27 15.91 5.88
C SER A 266 -6.95 16.67 5.95
N LYS A 267 -6.66 17.42 4.89
CA LYS A 267 -5.45 18.24 4.76
C LYS A 267 -5.80 19.59 4.14
N LEU A 268 -5.39 20.66 4.81
CA LEU A 268 -5.43 22.03 4.30
C LEU A 268 -3.99 22.48 4.03
N THR A 269 -3.75 23.13 2.90
CA THR A 269 -2.45 23.71 2.56
C THR A 269 -2.68 25.11 1.99
N LEU A 270 -1.94 26.08 2.51
CA LEU A 270 -1.93 27.46 2.04
C LEU A 270 -0.49 27.83 1.73
N SER A 271 -0.26 28.51 0.62
CA SER A 271 1.06 28.99 0.25
C SER A 271 0.97 30.33 -0.46
N ALA A 272 1.95 31.17 -0.17
CA ALA A 272 2.13 32.48 -0.79
C ALA A 272 3.60 32.62 -1.16
N HIS A 273 3.86 32.89 -2.43
CA HIS A 273 5.20 33.08 -2.95
C HIS A 273 5.30 34.44 -3.62
N TRP A 274 6.12 35.32 -3.06
CA TRP A 274 6.31 36.68 -3.55
C TRP A 274 7.60 36.79 -4.34
N LEU A 275 7.48 37.24 -5.58
CA LEU A 275 8.57 37.46 -6.52
C LEU A 275 8.75 38.95 -6.76
N TYR A 276 9.85 39.49 -6.26
CA TYR A 276 10.23 40.88 -6.45
C TYR A 276 11.54 40.96 -7.24
N GLN A 277 11.53 41.64 -8.39
CA GLN A 277 12.74 41.92 -9.14
C GLN A 277 13.29 43.29 -8.71
N THR A 278 14.41 43.29 -7.99
CA THR A 278 15.22 44.50 -7.84
C THR A 278 15.90 44.77 -9.18
N GLY A 279 15.61 45.91 -9.81
CA GLY A 279 16.24 46.28 -11.07
C GLY A 279 17.78 46.20 -11.00
N ALA A 280 18.39 45.63 -12.04
CA ALA A 280 19.80 45.86 -12.33
C ALA A 280 19.96 47.37 -12.55
N SER A 281 20.77 48.02 -11.72
CA SER A 281 21.20 49.39 -11.95
C SER A 281 21.93 49.49 -13.31
N PRO A 282 21.69 50.55 -14.10
CA PRO A 282 22.43 50.79 -15.35
C PRO A 282 23.93 51.01 -15.11
#